data_AF-A0AAU0XFS3-F1
#
_entry.id   AF-A0AAU0XFS3-F1
#
_cell.length_a   1.000
_cell.length_b   1.000
_cell.length_c   1.000
_cell.angle_alpha   90.00
_cell.angle_beta   90.00
_cell.angle_gamma   90.00
#
_symmetry.space_group_name_H-M   'P 1'
#
loop_
_entity.id
_entity.type
_entity.pdbx_description
1 polymer ?
#
loop_
_entity_poly.entity_id
_entity_poly.type
_entity_poly.pdbx_seq_one_letter_code
_entity_poly.pdbx_strand_id
1 'polypeptide(L)'
;MSDQPQFRALSLGAGVQSSTLLALSAEGILPRVDYAIFADTGWEPESVYAHLDRLEEEIATPAGIPILRVAAGNIRNDALDPNHRFASMPLHILNQDGRPGMTRRQCTGEYKVKPIKQKVRELLGYPYPARIPKSVFVEQWVGISTDEFHRAKDADVKYMRNRHPLLDMSWSRTDCVRYLTSLGLADTPKSSCLGCPFHGNAQWRHIRDNSPSEWADVVAFDAAIRQGNARANASGSRLLGEAFLHRSRVPLNQAPIDHVTAAERAAQQVSFDEADVLENGVEDGCSPWACRGDADALTRGDFGLAT
;
A
#
# COMPACT_ATOMS: atom_id res chain seq x y z
N MET A 1 -20.62 -23.94 -14.68
CA MET A 1 -20.12 -22.55 -14.78
C MET A 1 -18.64 -22.66 -15.10
N SER A 2 -18.08 -21.85 -16.00
CA SER A 2 -16.62 -21.86 -16.22
C SER A 2 -15.93 -21.64 -14.88
N ASP A 3 -14.97 -22.49 -14.53
CA ASP A 3 -14.18 -22.34 -13.30
C ASP A 3 -12.99 -21.39 -13.51
N GLN A 4 -12.72 -21.03 -14.76
CA GLN A 4 -11.67 -20.08 -15.13
C GLN A 4 -12.23 -18.66 -15.24
N PRO A 5 -11.49 -17.65 -14.72
CA PRO A 5 -11.86 -16.25 -14.89
C PRO A 5 -11.73 -15.85 -16.37
N GLN A 6 -12.49 -14.82 -16.79
CA GLN A 6 -12.30 -14.23 -18.12
C GLN A 6 -10.92 -13.61 -18.28
N PHE A 7 -10.40 -13.01 -17.22
CA PHE A 7 -9.04 -12.51 -17.08
C PHE A 7 -8.69 -12.32 -15.60
N ARG A 8 -7.39 -12.19 -15.33
CA ARG A 8 -6.80 -11.83 -14.04
C ARG A 8 -6.36 -10.37 -14.07
N ALA A 9 -6.76 -9.59 -13.08
CA ALA A 9 -6.33 -8.20 -12.93
C ALA A 9 -5.69 -7.98 -11.57
N LEU A 10 -4.58 -7.25 -11.53
CA LEU A 10 -3.95 -6.77 -10.31
C LEU A 10 -4.49 -5.39 -9.95
N SER A 11 -4.89 -5.19 -8.69
CA SER A 11 -5.15 -3.86 -8.14
C SER A 11 -3.80 -3.26 -7.74
N LEU A 12 -3.17 -2.54 -8.65
CA LEU A 12 -1.83 -2.00 -8.47
C LEU A 12 -1.90 -0.69 -7.68
N GLY A 13 -1.28 -0.67 -6.51
CA GLY A 13 -1.13 0.55 -5.71
C GLY A 13 0.23 1.22 -5.85
N ALA A 14 1.17 0.62 -6.59
CA ALA A 14 2.58 1.05 -6.69
C ALA A 14 3.31 1.14 -5.34
N GLY A 15 2.87 0.35 -4.36
CA GLY A 15 3.60 0.16 -3.10
C GLY A 15 3.94 -1.30 -2.88
N VAL A 16 4.78 -1.56 -1.88
CA VAL A 16 5.43 -2.84 -1.55
C VAL A 16 4.62 -4.08 -1.99
N GLN A 17 3.51 -4.41 -1.33
CA GLN A 17 2.81 -5.67 -1.62
C GLN A 17 2.28 -5.78 -3.06
N SER A 18 1.77 -4.68 -3.63
CA SER A 18 1.27 -4.71 -5.01
C SER A 18 2.40 -4.76 -6.05
N SER A 19 3.53 -4.12 -5.79
CA SER A 19 4.73 -4.20 -6.62
C SER A 19 5.30 -5.62 -6.61
N THR A 20 5.34 -6.25 -5.43
CA THR A 20 5.74 -7.66 -5.28
C THR A 20 4.85 -8.58 -6.11
N LEU A 21 3.52 -8.42 -6.06
CA LEU A 21 2.62 -9.23 -6.87
C LEU A 21 2.84 -9.05 -8.37
N LEU A 22 3.11 -7.82 -8.83
CA LEU A 22 3.43 -7.55 -10.23
C LEU A 22 4.71 -8.28 -10.65
N ALA A 23 5.78 -8.16 -9.86
CA ALA A 23 7.06 -8.81 -10.12
C ALA A 23 6.96 -10.35 -10.11
N LEU A 24 6.31 -10.93 -9.10
CA LEU A 24 6.08 -12.38 -9.02
C LEU A 24 5.28 -12.92 -10.22
N SER A 25 4.31 -12.13 -10.71
CA SER A 25 3.52 -12.47 -11.89
C SER A 25 4.33 -12.34 -13.18
N ALA A 26 5.17 -11.31 -13.29
CA ALA A 26 6.06 -11.06 -14.41
C ALA A 26 7.15 -12.14 -14.56
N GLU A 27 7.70 -12.62 -13.44
CA GLU A 27 8.69 -13.71 -13.40
C GLU A 27 8.08 -15.10 -13.60
N GLY A 28 6.75 -15.23 -13.62
CA GLY A 28 6.05 -16.51 -13.77
C GLY A 28 6.05 -17.38 -12.52
N ILE A 29 6.45 -16.84 -11.36
CA ILE A 29 6.35 -17.52 -10.05
C ILE A 29 4.87 -17.67 -9.66
N LEU A 30 4.08 -16.63 -9.89
CA LEU A 30 2.63 -16.68 -9.82
C LEU A 30 2.02 -16.65 -11.24
N PRO A 31 0.77 -17.09 -11.44
CA PRO A 31 0.11 -16.99 -12.73
C PRO A 31 0.17 -15.55 -13.30
N ARG A 32 0.40 -15.43 -14.60
CA ARG A 32 0.48 -14.11 -15.24
C ARG A 32 -0.88 -13.39 -15.14
N VAL A 33 -0.86 -12.13 -14.70
CA VAL A 33 -2.02 -11.25 -14.76
C VAL A 33 -2.15 -10.68 -16.17
N ASP A 34 -3.38 -10.48 -16.62
CA ASP A 34 -3.67 -9.91 -17.94
C ASP A 34 -3.59 -8.37 -17.90
N TYR A 35 -3.88 -7.77 -16.75
CA TYR A 35 -3.87 -6.32 -16.54
C TYR A 35 -3.38 -5.98 -15.12
N ALA A 36 -2.64 -4.89 -14.98
CA ALA A 36 -2.43 -4.22 -13.71
C ALA A 36 -3.17 -2.87 -13.75
N ILE A 37 -4.07 -2.62 -12.80
CA ILE A 37 -4.92 -1.42 -12.82
C ILE A 37 -4.48 -0.51 -11.68
N PHE A 38 -3.93 0.66 -12.01
CA PHE A 38 -3.56 1.70 -11.07
C PHE A 38 -4.68 2.73 -10.98
N ALA A 39 -5.25 2.88 -9.78
CA ALA A 39 -6.30 3.85 -9.52
C ALA A 39 -5.70 5.15 -8.97
N ASP A 40 -5.46 6.08 -9.89
CA ASP A 40 -4.86 7.38 -9.61
C ASP A 40 -5.84 8.28 -8.87
N THR A 41 -5.42 8.73 -7.68
CA THR A 41 -6.18 9.68 -6.87
C THR A 41 -5.99 11.13 -7.32
N GLY A 42 -5.06 11.37 -8.25
CA GLY A 42 -4.60 12.69 -8.67
C GLY A 42 -3.75 13.41 -7.62
N TRP A 43 -3.44 12.74 -6.51
CA TRP A 43 -2.69 13.31 -5.39
C TRP A 43 -1.84 12.26 -4.69
N GLU A 44 -1.22 11.36 -5.45
CA GLU A 44 -0.16 10.50 -4.93
C GLU A 44 1.16 11.30 -4.85
N PRO A 45 2.11 10.92 -3.98
CA PRO A 45 3.44 11.51 -3.96
C PRO A 45 4.19 11.31 -5.27
N GLU A 46 5.09 12.23 -5.63
CA GLU A 46 5.93 12.15 -6.83
C GLU A 46 6.75 10.84 -6.86
N SER A 47 7.25 10.39 -5.70
CA SER A 47 7.96 9.11 -5.57
C SER A 47 7.10 7.89 -5.93
N VAL A 48 5.78 7.95 -5.72
CA VAL A 48 4.86 6.87 -6.12
C VAL A 48 4.66 6.87 -7.64
N TYR A 49 4.57 8.04 -8.27
CA TYR A 49 4.49 8.12 -9.74
C TYR A 49 5.80 7.67 -10.39
N ALA A 50 6.95 8.13 -9.90
CA ALA A 50 8.26 7.68 -10.39
C ALA A 50 8.44 6.17 -10.24
N HIS A 51 8.03 5.60 -9.09
CA HIS A 51 8.07 4.15 -8.87
C HIS A 51 7.11 3.40 -9.79
N LEU A 52 5.91 3.95 -10.06
CA LEU A 52 4.96 3.35 -11.01
C LEU A 52 5.54 3.31 -12.43
N ASP A 53 6.15 4.40 -12.89
CA ASP A 53 6.80 4.49 -14.19
C ASP A 53 7.94 3.47 -14.30
N ARG A 54 8.75 3.34 -13.24
CA ARG A 54 9.81 2.33 -13.14
C ARG A 54 9.28 0.91 -13.19
N LEU A 55 8.21 0.59 -12.46
CA LEU A 55 7.55 -0.72 -12.54
C LEU A 55 6.99 -1.01 -13.94
N GLU A 56 6.46 0.02 -14.61
CA GLU A 56 5.95 -0.10 -15.98
C GLU A 56 7.07 -0.45 -16.97
N GLU A 57 8.19 0.26 -16.89
CA GLU A 57 9.34 0.11 -17.77
C GLU A 57 10.13 -1.18 -17.49
N GLU A 58 10.51 -1.43 -16.24
CA GLU A 58 11.46 -2.49 -15.89
C GLU A 58 10.78 -3.85 -15.71
N ILE A 59 9.50 -3.90 -15.33
CA ILE A 59 8.82 -5.16 -14.94
C ILE A 59 7.63 -5.46 -15.86
N ALA A 60 6.68 -4.54 -15.95
CA ALA A 60 5.39 -4.82 -16.59
C ALA A 60 5.52 -4.93 -18.12
N THR A 61 6.21 -3.98 -18.76
CA THR A 61 6.39 -3.94 -20.22
C THR A 61 7.16 -5.16 -20.74
N PRO A 62 8.31 -5.56 -20.16
CA PRO A 62 9.02 -6.76 -20.58
C PRO A 62 8.19 -8.04 -20.42
N ALA A 63 7.36 -8.09 -19.37
CA ALA A 63 6.44 -9.20 -19.15
C ALA A 63 5.13 -9.10 -19.97
N GLY A 64 4.95 -8.04 -20.77
CA GLY A 64 3.76 -7.77 -21.57
C GLY A 64 2.47 -7.57 -20.75
N ILE A 65 2.59 -7.11 -19.51
CA ILE A 65 1.47 -6.83 -18.60
C ILE A 65 1.12 -5.33 -18.73
N PRO A 66 0.02 -4.95 -19.40
CA PRO A 66 -0.37 -3.55 -19.50
C PRO A 66 -0.76 -2.96 -18.14
N ILE A 67 -0.19 -1.80 -17.80
CA ILE A 67 -0.62 -0.98 -16.67
C ILE A 67 -1.70 -0.01 -17.15
N LEU A 68 -2.93 -0.18 -16.64
CA LEU A 68 -4.07 0.67 -16.94
C LEU A 68 -4.24 1.71 -15.83
N ARG A 69 -3.98 2.97 -16.13
CA ARG A 69 -4.22 4.10 -15.23
C ARG A 69 -5.69 4.55 -15.33
N VAL A 70 -6.39 4.59 -14.20
CA VAL A 70 -7.79 5.01 -14.10
C VAL A 70 -7.92 6.08 -13.03
N ALA A 71 -8.80 7.06 -13.22
CA ALA A 71 -8.99 8.17 -12.29
C ALA A 71 -10.46 8.53 -12.14
N ALA A 72 -10.82 9.17 -11.02
CA ALA A 72 -12.16 9.71 -10.76
C ALA A 72 -12.12 11.18 -10.31
N GLY A 73 -11.14 11.94 -10.80
CA GLY A 73 -10.89 13.32 -10.39
C GLY A 73 -9.62 13.43 -9.54
N ASN A 74 -9.53 14.50 -8.77
CA ASN A 74 -8.40 14.79 -7.91
C ASN A 74 -8.89 14.92 -6.47
N ILE A 75 -8.53 13.94 -5.62
CA ILE A 75 -9.04 13.84 -4.25
C ILE A 75 -8.79 15.11 -3.42
N ARG A 76 -7.70 15.83 -3.65
CA ARG A 76 -7.39 17.10 -2.97
C ARG A 76 -8.37 18.19 -3.39
N ASN A 77 -8.52 18.39 -4.70
CA ASN A 77 -9.37 19.46 -5.23
C ASN A 77 -10.84 19.20 -4.91
N ASP A 78 -11.28 17.94 -5.06
CA ASP A 78 -12.65 17.53 -4.79
C ASP A 78 -13.00 17.64 -3.29
N ALA A 79 -12.02 17.55 -2.39
CA ALA A 79 -12.22 17.78 -0.95
C ALA A 79 -12.50 19.25 -0.61
N LEU A 80 -11.98 20.17 -1.42
CA LEU A 80 -12.09 21.61 -1.24
C LEU A 80 -13.22 22.24 -2.06
N ASP A 81 -13.78 21.51 -3.04
CA ASP A 81 -14.89 21.99 -3.88
C ASP A 81 -16.25 21.85 -3.17
N PRO A 82 -16.98 22.96 -2.91
CA PRO A 82 -18.31 22.90 -2.32
C PRO A 82 -19.38 22.26 -3.23
N ASN A 83 -19.16 22.23 -4.55
CA ASN A 83 -20.10 21.65 -5.51
C ASN A 83 -19.92 20.14 -5.63
N HIS A 84 -18.73 19.62 -5.32
CA HIS A 84 -18.46 18.20 -5.41
C HIS A 84 -19.07 17.43 -4.24
N ARG A 85 -19.77 16.33 -4.52
CA ARG A 85 -20.24 15.42 -3.46
C ARG A 85 -19.02 14.64 -2.96
N PHE A 86 -18.45 15.08 -1.85
CA PHE A 86 -17.22 14.52 -1.31
C PHE A 86 -17.32 13.05 -0.91
N ALA A 87 -16.30 12.26 -1.25
CA ALA A 87 -15.95 11.05 -0.54
C ALA A 87 -15.20 11.44 0.73
N SER A 88 -15.81 11.35 1.89
CA SER A 88 -15.16 11.70 3.17
C SER A 88 -13.75 11.11 3.27
N MET A 89 -12.72 11.97 3.27
CA MET A 89 -11.40 11.60 3.78
C MET A 89 -11.54 11.36 5.28
N PRO A 90 -10.78 10.43 5.88
CA PRO A 90 -10.89 10.12 7.29
C PRO A 90 -10.06 11.12 8.13
N LEU A 91 -10.48 12.38 8.14
CA LEU A 91 -9.85 13.48 8.89
C LEU A 91 -10.02 13.28 10.40
N HIS A 92 -9.01 13.65 11.18
CA HIS A 92 -9.06 13.67 12.65
C HIS A 92 -9.83 14.91 13.10
N ILE A 93 -10.80 14.73 13.99
CA ILE A 93 -11.65 15.83 14.49
C ILE A 93 -11.30 16.13 15.95
N LEU A 94 -11.18 17.41 16.29
CA LEU A 94 -11.28 17.92 17.65
C LEU A 94 -12.67 18.55 17.82
N ASN A 95 -13.52 17.90 18.60
CA ASN A 95 -14.87 18.41 18.85
C ASN A 95 -14.84 19.62 19.79
N GLN A 96 -15.91 20.41 19.82
CA GLN A 96 -16.04 21.58 20.71
C GLN A 96 -15.92 21.23 22.20
N ASP A 97 -16.30 20.02 22.60
CA ASP A 97 -16.15 19.50 23.97
C ASP A 97 -14.72 18.97 24.25
N GLY A 98 -13.79 19.17 23.32
CA GLY A 98 -12.40 18.71 23.39
C GLY A 98 -12.22 17.22 23.08
N ARG A 99 -13.29 16.46 22.80
CA ARG A 99 -13.16 15.03 22.56
C ARG A 99 -12.61 14.73 21.18
N PRO A 100 -11.78 13.68 21.04
CA PRO A 100 -11.29 13.23 19.75
C PRO A 100 -12.40 12.55 18.92
N GLY A 101 -12.41 12.81 17.62
CA GLY A 101 -13.22 12.09 16.63
C GLY A 101 -12.43 11.78 15.36
N MET A 102 -13.08 11.08 14.43
CA MET A 102 -12.58 10.84 13.07
C MET A 102 -13.76 10.74 12.11
N THR A 103 -13.63 11.35 10.94
CA THR A 103 -14.64 11.23 9.88
C THR A 103 -14.53 9.87 9.18
N ARG A 104 -15.61 9.46 8.51
CA ARG A 104 -15.66 8.14 7.86
C ARG A 104 -14.70 8.10 6.67
N ARG A 105 -14.06 6.95 6.45
CA ARG A 105 -13.25 6.71 5.24
C ARG A 105 -14.14 6.31 4.07
N GLN A 106 -14.28 7.18 3.08
CA GLN A 106 -14.98 6.88 1.82
C GLN A 106 -14.07 6.99 0.60
N CYS A 107 -12.89 7.62 0.73
CA CYS A 107 -11.95 7.83 -0.36
C CYS A 107 -11.56 6.55 -1.13
N THR A 108 -11.34 5.42 -0.44
CA THR A 108 -11.02 4.14 -1.10
C THR A 108 -12.14 3.68 -2.03
N GLY A 109 -13.39 3.87 -1.64
CA GLY A 109 -14.55 3.47 -2.45
C GLY A 109 -14.63 4.27 -3.75
N GLU A 110 -14.53 5.60 -3.64
CA GLU A 110 -14.73 6.51 -4.77
C GLU A 110 -13.53 6.63 -5.70
N TYR A 111 -12.30 6.67 -5.17
CA TYR A 111 -11.10 6.90 -5.99
C TYR A 111 -10.33 5.63 -6.34
N LYS A 112 -10.59 4.50 -5.66
CA LYS A 112 -9.92 3.23 -5.97
C LYS A 112 -10.90 2.17 -6.50
N VAL A 113 -11.86 1.77 -5.66
CA VAL A 113 -12.74 0.63 -5.97
C VAL A 113 -13.64 0.92 -7.17
N LYS A 114 -14.27 2.09 -7.24
CA LYS A 114 -15.21 2.45 -8.29
C LYS A 114 -14.54 2.59 -9.67
N PRO A 115 -13.41 3.32 -9.84
CA PRO A 115 -12.69 3.38 -11.11
C PRO A 115 -12.20 2.01 -11.60
N ILE A 116 -11.65 1.19 -10.69
CA ILE A 116 -11.23 -0.19 -11.02
C ILE A 116 -12.43 -1.00 -11.52
N LYS A 117 -13.57 -0.96 -10.81
CA LYS A 117 -14.79 -1.67 -11.23
C LYS A 117 -15.30 -1.17 -12.57
N GLN A 118 -15.25 0.13 -12.86
CA GLN A 118 -15.64 0.68 -14.15
C GLN A 118 -14.75 0.12 -15.27
N LYS A 119 -13.42 0.16 -15.09
CA LYS A 119 -12.48 -0.39 -16.06
C LYS A 119 -12.64 -1.91 -16.27
N VAL A 120 -12.81 -2.67 -15.20
CA VAL A 120 -13.09 -4.12 -15.29
C VAL A 120 -14.35 -4.38 -16.10
N ARG A 121 -15.41 -3.59 -15.92
CA ARG A 121 -16.66 -3.71 -16.68
C ARG A 121 -16.48 -3.37 -18.16
N GLU A 122 -15.68 -2.35 -18.47
CA GLU A 122 -15.32 -2.00 -19.85
C GLU A 122 -14.56 -3.15 -20.52
N LEU A 123 -13.53 -3.69 -19.85
CA LEU A 123 -12.74 -4.83 -20.36
C LEU A 123 -13.59 -6.09 -20.57
N LEU A 124 -14.58 -6.32 -19.71
CA LEU A 124 -15.54 -7.41 -19.87
C LEU A 124 -16.57 -7.18 -21.01
N GLY A 125 -16.65 -5.97 -21.58
CA GLY A 125 -17.65 -5.61 -22.58
C GLY A 125 -19.06 -5.31 -22.03
N TYR A 126 -19.18 -5.05 -20.72
CA TYR A 126 -20.44 -4.75 -20.04
C TYR A 126 -20.36 -3.43 -19.25
N PRO A 127 -20.19 -2.26 -19.91
CA PRO A 127 -20.17 -0.98 -19.22
C PRO A 127 -21.48 -0.75 -18.44
N TYR A 128 -21.46 0.05 -17.38
CA TYR A 128 -22.67 0.35 -16.61
C TYR A 128 -23.70 1.10 -17.48
N PRO A 129 -25.02 0.76 -17.44
CA PRO A 129 -25.70 -0.17 -16.52
C PRO A 129 -25.90 -1.61 -17.03
N ALA A 130 -25.19 -2.04 -18.08
CA ALA A 130 -25.39 -3.37 -18.69
C ALA A 130 -25.21 -4.51 -17.68
N ARG A 131 -26.09 -5.52 -17.72
CA ARG A 131 -26.01 -6.66 -16.80
C ARG A 131 -24.92 -7.64 -17.24
N ILE A 132 -24.05 -8.01 -16.31
CA ILE A 132 -23.05 -9.07 -16.53
C ILE A 132 -23.70 -10.44 -16.34
N PRO A 133 -23.51 -11.40 -17.27
CA PRO A 133 -23.99 -12.77 -17.12
C PRO A 133 -23.42 -13.43 -15.85
N LYS A 134 -24.22 -14.26 -15.17
CA LYS A 134 -23.81 -14.91 -13.90
C LYS A 134 -22.59 -15.84 -14.04
N SER A 135 -22.31 -16.33 -15.25
CA SER A 135 -21.18 -17.20 -15.55
C SER A 135 -19.88 -16.44 -15.80
N VAL A 136 -19.93 -15.11 -15.93
CA VAL A 136 -18.78 -14.25 -16.21
C VAL A 136 -18.24 -13.71 -14.89
N PHE A 137 -16.94 -13.91 -14.67
CA PHE A 137 -16.22 -13.28 -13.57
C PHE A 137 -14.76 -13.03 -13.93
N VAL A 138 -14.11 -12.14 -13.18
CA VAL A 138 -12.67 -11.89 -13.22
C VAL A 138 -12.05 -12.25 -11.88
N GLU A 139 -10.79 -12.62 -11.88
CA GLU A 139 -10.00 -12.79 -10.67
C GLU A 139 -9.23 -11.49 -10.41
N GLN A 140 -9.50 -10.86 -9.28
CA GLN A 140 -8.90 -9.58 -8.90
C GLN A 140 -7.86 -9.80 -7.80
N TRP A 141 -6.59 -9.66 -8.13
CA TRP A 141 -5.52 -9.74 -7.14
C TRP A 141 -5.46 -8.46 -6.32
N VAL A 142 -5.31 -8.62 -5.00
CA VAL A 142 -5.13 -7.54 -4.04
C VAL A 142 -3.91 -7.87 -3.17
N GLY A 143 -2.98 -6.92 -3.05
CA GLY A 143 -1.76 -7.09 -2.25
C GLY A 143 -2.03 -7.03 -0.75
N ILE A 144 -2.45 -8.15 -0.16
CA ILE A 144 -2.64 -8.32 1.29
C ILE A 144 -1.70 -9.43 1.76
N SER A 145 -0.78 -9.09 2.65
CA SER A 145 0.20 -9.99 3.28
C SER A 145 -0.32 -10.51 4.64
N THR A 146 0.40 -11.47 5.24
CA THR A 146 -0.01 -12.15 6.48
C THR A 146 -0.20 -11.21 7.67
N ASP A 147 0.58 -10.14 7.76
CA ASP A 147 0.47 -9.08 8.78
C ASP A 147 -0.82 -8.23 8.65
N GLU A 148 -1.50 -8.31 7.50
CA GLU A 148 -2.72 -7.59 7.19
C GLU A 148 -3.92 -8.51 6.89
N PHE A 149 -3.85 -9.79 7.26
CA PHE A 149 -4.85 -10.81 6.88
C PHE A 149 -6.30 -10.43 7.20
N HIS A 150 -6.53 -9.70 8.30
CA HIS A 150 -7.85 -9.21 8.72
C HIS A 150 -8.50 -8.23 7.72
N ARG A 151 -7.72 -7.70 6.77
CA ARG A 151 -8.18 -6.85 5.67
C ARG A 151 -8.64 -7.65 4.45
N ALA A 152 -8.32 -8.95 4.37
CA ALA A 152 -8.68 -9.80 3.25
C ALA A 152 -10.20 -10.02 3.20
N LYS A 153 -10.81 -9.59 2.10
CA LYS A 153 -12.25 -9.71 1.85
C LYS A 153 -12.46 -10.05 0.38
N ASP A 154 -13.51 -10.82 0.10
CA ASP A 154 -13.94 -11.01 -1.28
C ASP A 154 -14.59 -9.73 -1.83
N ALA A 155 -14.79 -9.67 -3.15
CA ALA A 155 -15.45 -8.56 -3.80
C ALA A 155 -16.93 -8.47 -3.37
N ASP A 156 -17.44 -7.25 -3.31
CA ASP A 156 -18.85 -6.93 -3.04
C ASP A 156 -19.75 -7.09 -4.30
N VAL A 157 -19.19 -7.56 -5.42
CA VAL A 157 -19.87 -7.75 -6.70
C VAL A 157 -19.62 -9.15 -7.26
N LYS A 158 -20.64 -9.77 -7.86
CA LYS A 158 -20.59 -11.19 -8.30
C LYS A 158 -19.65 -11.48 -9.48
N TYR A 159 -19.30 -10.45 -10.26
CA TYR A 159 -18.45 -10.59 -11.45
C TYR A 159 -16.96 -10.40 -11.15
N MET A 160 -16.60 -10.19 -9.89
CA MET A 160 -15.20 -10.15 -9.43
C MET A 160 -15.06 -11.15 -8.29
N ARG A 161 -13.91 -11.80 -8.21
CA ARG A 161 -13.50 -12.62 -7.07
C ARG A 161 -12.13 -12.16 -6.65
N ASN A 162 -11.97 -11.70 -5.41
CA ASN A 162 -10.68 -11.24 -4.95
C ASN A 162 -9.78 -12.44 -4.63
N ARG A 163 -8.52 -12.37 -5.05
CA ARG A 163 -7.46 -13.29 -4.65
C ARG A 163 -6.35 -12.54 -3.91
N HIS A 164 -5.74 -13.22 -2.94
CA HIS A 164 -4.70 -12.66 -2.07
C HIS A 164 -3.45 -13.56 -2.13
N PRO A 165 -2.69 -13.57 -3.25
CA PRO A 165 -1.63 -14.56 -3.44
C PRO A 165 -0.54 -14.54 -2.36
N LEU A 166 -0.24 -13.38 -1.78
CA LEU A 166 0.74 -13.27 -0.69
C LEU A 166 0.31 -14.04 0.57
N LEU A 167 -1.00 -14.15 0.85
CA LEU A 167 -1.49 -15.01 1.94
C LEU A 167 -1.28 -16.49 1.61
N ASP A 168 -1.50 -16.88 0.35
CA ASP A 168 -1.30 -18.27 -0.09
C ASP A 168 0.16 -18.69 0.01
N MET A 169 1.07 -17.74 -0.24
CA MET A 169 2.52 -17.92 -0.10
C MET A 169 2.99 -17.77 1.37
N SER A 170 2.11 -17.40 2.30
CA SER A 170 2.45 -17.04 3.68
C SER A 170 3.47 -15.88 3.79
N TRP A 171 3.48 -14.97 2.82
CA TRP A 171 4.40 -13.82 2.80
C TRP A 171 3.87 -12.68 3.69
N SER A 172 4.75 -12.20 4.56
CA SER A 172 4.60 -10.94 5.29
C SER A 172 5.00 -9.74 4.41
N ARG A 173 4.70 -8.53 4.87
CA ARG A 173 5.24 -7.31 4.26
C ARG A 173 6.77 -7.30 4.23
N THR A 174 7.44 -7.87 5.24
CA THR A 174 8.92 -7.96 5.27
C THR A 174 9.45 -8.87 4.17
N ASP A 175 8.78 -10.00 3.90
CA ASP A 175 9.12 -10.86 2.75
C ASP A 175 9.01 -10.12 1.43
N CYS A 176 7.95 -9.32 1.27
CA CYS A 176 7.73 -8.49 0.10
C CYS A 176 8.87 -7.47 -0.09
N VAL A 177 9.31 -6.82 0.99
CA VAL A 177 10.46 -5.89 0.95
C VAL A 177 11.73 -6.63 0.55
N ARG A 178 12.05 -7.76 1.19
CA ARG A 178 13.25 -8.55 0.83
C ARG A 178 13.26 -8.94 -0.64
N TYR A 179 12.13 -9.41 -1.16
CA TYR A 179 12.01 -9.79 -2.55
C TYR A 179 12.23 -8.59 -3.49
N LEU A 180 11.57 -7.45 -3.22
CA LEU A 180 11.78 -6.24 -4.03
C LEU A 180 13.22 -5.72 -3.93
N THR A 181 13.85 -5.78 -2.76
CA THR A 181 15.27 -5.45 -2.60
C THR A 181 16.16 -6.32 -3.47
N SER A 182 15.87 -7.63 -3.58
CA SER A 182 16.62 -8.53 -4.46
C SER A 182 16.52 -8.17 -5.96
N LEU A 183 15.49 -7.40 -6.33
CA LEU A 183 15.26 -6.86 -7.67
C LEU A 183 15.80 -5.42 -7.83
N GLY A 184 16.50 -4.87 -6.84
CA GLY A 184 16.96 -3.49 -6.86
C GLY A 184 15.84 -2.45 -6.66
N LEU A 185 14.71 -2.84 -6.07
CA LEU A 185 13.54 -2.01 -5.79
C LEU A 185 13.38 -1.73 -4.28
N ALA A 186 14.49 -1.64 -3.55
CA ALA A 186 14.51 -1.40 -2.09
C ALA A 186 13.88 -0.05 -1.70
N ASP A 187 13.87 0.91 -2.63
CA ASP A 187 13.28 2.24 -2.53
C ASP A 187 11.77 2.27 -2.77
N THR A 188 11.12 1.11 -2.96
CA THR A 188 9.67 1.03 -3.20
C THR A 188 8.89 1.79 -2.10
N PRO A 189 8.11 2.84 -2.48
CA PRO A 189 7.43 3.67 -1.51
C PRO A 189 6.25 2.92 -0.87
N LYS A 190 5.79 3.45 0.26
CA LYS A 190 4.49 3.07 0.82
C LYS A 190 3.40 3.77 0.01
N SER A 191 2.45 3.00 -0.53
CA SER A 191 1.37 3.53 -1.37
C SER A 191 0.25 4.18 -0.54
N SER A 192 0.34 5.49 -0.39
CA SER A 192 -0.71 6.34 0.16
C SER A 192 -0.67 7.73 -0.44
N CYS A 193 -1.85 8.32 -0.69
CA CYS A 193 -1.95 9.67 -1.21
C CYS A 193 -1.26 10.68 -0.28
N LEU A 194 -0.79 11.78 -0.86
CA LEU A 194 0.08 12.74 -0.21
C LEU A 194 -0.51 13.30 1.09
N GLY A 195 -1.80 13.63 1.10
CA GLY A 195 -2.53 14.09 2.29
C GLY A 195 -3.25 13.00 3.10
N CYS A 196 -2.81 11.73 3.05
CA CYS A 196 -3.49 10.66 3.79
C CYS A 196 -3.40 10.86 5.32
N PRO A 197 -4.53 10.98 6.07
CA PRO A 197 -4.52 11.16 7.53
C PRO A 197 -3.97 9.97 8.33
N PHE A 198 -3.62 8.86 7.66
CA PHE A 198 -3.01 7.67 8.25
C PHE A 198 -1.48 7.63 8.11
N HIS A 199 -0.85 8.67 7.56
CA HIS A 199 0.60 8.81 7.62
C HIS A 199 1.09 8.84 9.08
N GLY A 200 2.15 8.09 9.34
CA GLY A 200 2.90 8.18 10.59
C GLY A 200 3.86 9.37 10.57
N ASN A 201 4.43 9.69 11.75
CA ASN A 201 5.42 10.76 11.89
C ASN A 201 6.60 10.63 10.91
N ALA A 202 7.13 9.42 10.72
CA ALA A 202 8.21 9.16 9.77
C ALA A 202 7.86 9.54 8.32
N GLN A 203 6.63 9.27 7.88
CA GLN A 203 6.17 9.64 6.55
C GLN A 203 6.03 11.16 6.42
N TRP A 204 5.50 11.83 7.44
CA TRP A 204 5.41 13.30 7.44
C TRP A 204 6.77 13.97 7.43
N ARG A 205 7.73 13.48 8.22
CA ARG A 205 9.13 13.95 8.18
C ARG A 205 9.74 13.73 6.81
N HIS A 206 9.56 12.55 6.23
CA HIS A 206 10.10 12.25 4.90
C HIS A 206 9.59 13.24 3.85
N ILE A 207 8.28 13.54 3.83
CA ILE A 207 7.70 14.55 2.92
C ILE A 207 8.29 15.95 3.22
N ARG A 208 8.34 16.36 4.50
CA ARG A 208 8.90 17.67 4.91
C ARG A 208 10.35 17.84 4.45
N ASP A 209 11.16 16.81 4.64
CA ASP A 209 12.61 16.89 4.53
C ASP A 209 13.10 16.64 3.09
N ASN A 210 12.32 15.91 2.27
CA ASN A 210 12.73 15.52 0.91
C ASN A 210 11.88 16.16 -0.20
N SER A 211 10.68 16.65 0.11
CA SER A 211 9.75 17.22 -0.88
C SER A 211 9.15 18.55 -0.40
N PRO A 212 9.89 19.68 -0.41
CA PRO A 212 9.41 20.95 0.14
C PRO A 212 8.12 21.48 -0.51
N SER A 213 7.93 21.26 -1.81
CA SER A 213 6.71 21.63 -2.55
C SER A 213 5.50 20.80 -2.11
N GLU A 214 5.66 19.48 -2.02
CA GLU A 214 4.63 18.56 -1.54
C GLU A 214 4.28 18.84 -0.07
N TRP A 215 5.28 19.16 0.76
CA TRP A 215 5.08 19.56 2.15
C TRP A 215 4.25 20.84 2.26
N ALA A 216 4.60 21.87 1.48
CA ALA A 216 3.83 23.11 1.43
C ALA A 216 2.38 22.86 1.00
N ASP A 217 2.17 21.96 0.02
CA ASP A 217 0.84 21.60 -0.47
C ASP A 217 -0.02 20.92 0.61
N VAL A 218 0.51 19.93 1.33
CA VAL A 218 -0.25 19.25 2.40
C VAL A 218 -0.52 20.13 3.61
N VAL A 219 0.39 21.05 3.94
CA VAL A 219 0.18 22.04 5.02
C VAL A 219 -0.93 23.02 4.63
N ALA A 220 -0.94 23.49 3.38
CA ALA A 220 -2.02 24.34 2.86
C ALA A 220 -3.36 23.60 2.86
N PHE A 221 -3.37 22.33 2.47
CA PHE A 221 -4.56 21.49 2.54
C PHE A 221 -5.07 21.30 3.98
N ASP A 222 -4.19 20.97 4.94
CA ASP A 222 -4.55 20.83 6.36
C ASP A 222 -5.22 22.10 6.92
N ALA A 223 -4.72 23.28 6.54
CA ALA A 223 -5.32 24.55 6.92
C ALA A 223 -6.71 24.75 6.28
N ALA A 224 -6.85 24.42 5.00
CA ALA A 224 -8.10 24.61 4.25
C ALA A 224 -9.24 23.70 4.74
N ILE A 225 -8.94 22.50 5.21
CA ILE A 225 -9.95 21.55 5.71
C ILE A 225 -10.42 21.85 7.14
N ARG A 226 -9.88 22.86 7.83
CA ARG A 226 -10.11 23.06 9.28
C ARG A 226 -11.58 23.08 9.65
N GLN A 227 -12.43 23.69 8.82
CA GLN A 227 -13.88 23.79 9.03
C GLN A 227 -14.65 22.54 8.57
N GLY A 228 -13.97 21.44 8.26
CA GLY A 228 -14.56 20.21 7.76
C GLY A 228 -14.92 20.26 6.28
N ASN A 229 -15.96 19.54 5.90
CA ASN A 229 -16.33 19.34 4.50
C ASN A 229 -16.86 20.63 3.83
N ALA A 230 -16.24 21.04 2.71
CA ALA A 230 -16.58 22.27 2.00
C ALA A 230 -18.07 22.35 1.59
N ARG A 231 -18.63 21.26 1.07
CA ARG A 231 -20.04 21.18 0.69
C ARG A 231 -20.98 21.30 1.89
N ALA A 232 -20.69 20.60 2.99
CA ALA A 232 -21.47 20.68 4.22
C ALA A 232 -21.47 22.10 4.78
N ASN A 233 -20.34 22.81 4.69
CA ASN A 233 -20.24 24.22 5.05
C ASN A 233 -21.10 25.11 4.14
N ALA A 234 -21.05 24.89 2.83
CA ALA A 234 -21.86 25.62 1.86
C ALA A 234 -23.37 25.36 2.02
N SER A 235 -23.76 24.16 2.46
CA SER A 235 -25.16 23.78 2.74
C SER A 235 -25.61 24.08 4.17
N GLY A 236 -24.84 24.83 4.95
CA GLY A 236 -25.18 25.27 6.31
C GLY A 236 -25.03 24.20 7.42
N SER A 237 -24.53 23.01 7.10
CA SER A 237 -24.27 21.91 8.03
C SER A 237 -22.80 21.87 8.45
N ARG A 238 -22.36 22.93 9.15
CA ARG A 238 -20.95 23.09 9.52
C ARG A 238 -20.47 22.05 10.53
N LEU A 239 -19.18 21.73 10.48
CA LEU A 239 -18.54 20.89 11.50
C LEU A 239 -18.58 21.62 12.86
N LEU A 240 -19.02 20.91 13.91
CA LEU A 240 -18.94 21.38 15.28
C LEU A 240 -17.59 20.97 15.90
N GLY A 241 -16.53 21.62 15.45
CA GLY A 241 -15.15 21.31 15.80
C GLY A 241 -14.19 21.65 14.68
N GLU A 242 -12.99 21.09 14.75
CA GLU A 242 -11.92 21.34 13.79
C GLU A 242 -11.38 20.04 13.22
N ALA A 243 -11.13 20.00 11.91
CA ALA A 243 -10.56 18.84 11.23
C ALA A 243 -9.07 19.02 10.95
N PHE A 244 -8.31 17.93 11.08
CA PHE A 244 -6.85 17.88 10.95
C PHE A 244 -6.41 16.63 10.17
N LEU A 245 -5.30 16.72 9.44
CA LEU A 245 -4.60 15.57 8.87
C LEU A 245 -3.86 14.76 9.93
N HIS A 246 -3.29 15.43 10.95
CA HIS A 246 -2.46 14.77 11.95
C HIS A 246 -3.28 14.27 13.15
N ARG A 247 -2.95 13.07 13.65
CA ARG A 247 -3.63 12.40 14.78
C ARG A 247 -3.60 13.17 16.10
N SER A 248 -2.67 14.11 16.27
CA SER A 248 -2.59 14.95 17.46
C SER A 248 -3.56 16.14 17.44
N ARG A 249 -4.30 16.36 16.33
CA ARG A 249 -5.31 17.43 16.19
C ARG A 249 -4.72 18.83 16.42
N VAL A 250 -3.55 19.06 15.86
CA VAL A 250 -2.93 20.38 15.73
C VAL A 250 -2.56 20.59 14.26
N PRO A 251 -2.38 21.84 13.81
CA PRO A 251 -1.96 22.11 12.44
C PRO A 251 -0.75 21.27 12.04
N LEU A 252 -0.73 20.75 10.81
CA LEU A 252 0.30 19.80 10.39
C LEU A 252 1.74 20.36 10.54
N ASN A 253 1.93 21.66 10.31
CA ASN A 253 3.22 22.35 10.50
C ASN A 253 3.62 22.58 11.98
N GLN A 254 2.73 22.29 12.92
CA GLN A 254 2.96 22.36 14.37
C GLN A 254 2.88 20.97 15.02
N ALA A 255 2.56 19.94 14.25
CA ALA A 255 2.43 18.59 14.75
C ALA A 255 3.80 18.08 15.27
N PRO A 256 3.81 17.24 16.33
CA PRO A 256 5.03 16.68 16.89
C PRO A 256 5.56 15.55 16.01
N ILE A 257 5.83 15.86 14.73
CA ILE A 257 6.29 14.89 13.74
C ILE A 257 7.74 14.51 13.97
N ASP A 258 8.53 15.25 14.76
CA ASP A 258 9.90 14.88 15.14
C ASP A 258 9.97 13.89 16.31
N HIS A 259 8.83 13.60 16.95
CA HIS A 259 8.78 12.53 17.95
C HIS A 259 8.99 11.16 17.28
N VAL A 260 10.09 10.51 17.62
CA VAL A 260 10.42 9.13 17.21
C VAL A 260 9.95 8.17 18.30
N THR A 261 9.16 7.17 17.91
CA THR A 261 8.63 6.16 18.85
C THR A 261 9.67 5.11 19.20
N ALA A 262 9.48 4.37 20.30
CA ALA A 262 10.38 3.26 20.66
C ALA A 262 10.42 2.17 19.58
N ALA A 263 9.26 1.83 19.00
CA ALA A 263 9.16 0.86 17.90
C ALA A 263 9.92 1.33 16.65
N GLU A 264 9.86 2.64 16.35
CA GLU A 264 10.62 3.20 15.24
C GLU A 264 12.13 3.14 15.48
N ARG A 265 12.61 3.47 16.68
CA ARG A 265 14.02 3.32 17.06
C ARG A 265 14.50 1.87 16.93
N ALA A 266 13.70 0.92 17.41
CA ALA A 266 14.03 -0.51 17.32
C ALA A 266 14.15 -0.97 15.85
N ALA A 267 13.25 -0.51 14.97
CA ALA A 267 13.32 -0.85 13.54
C ALA A 267 14.58 -0.26 12.85
N GLN A 268 15.02 0.93 13.25
CA GLN A 268 16.27 1.53 12.75
C GLN A 268 17.50 0.76 13.21
N GLN A 269 17.51 0.29 14.46
CA GLN A 269 18.59 -0.54 14.99
C GLN A 269 18.68 -1.88 14.28
N VAL A 270 17.56 -2.58 14.07
CA VAL A 270 17.54 -3.84 13.32
C VAL A 270 18.06 -3.65 11.88
N SER A 271 17.69 -2.55 11.22
CA SER A 271 18.22 -2.24 9.88
C SER A 271 19.73 -1.98 9.88
N PHE A 272 20.26 -1.41 10.96
CA PHE A 272 21.69 -1.19 11.11
C PHE A 272 22.42 -2.50 11.39
N ASP A 273 21.88 -3.35 12.27
CA ASP A 273 22.43 -4.66 12.57
C ASP A 273 22.36 -5.60 11.36
N GLU A 274 21.29 -5.57 10.56
CA GLU A 274 21.21 -6.34 9.31
C GLU A 274 22.24 -5.83 8.28
N ALA A 275 22.47 -4.52 8.18
CA ALA A 275 23.49 -3.95 7.32
C ALA A 275 24.90 -4.33 7.80
N ASP A 276 25.15 -4.29 9.12
CA ASP A 276 26.41 -4.68 9.74
C ASP A 276 26.69 -6.17 9.57
N VAL A 277 25.67 -7.03 9.71
CA VAL A 277 25.77 -8.48 9.44
C VAL A 277 26.00 -8.75 7.94
N LEU A 278 25.46 -7.93 7.03
CA LEU A 278 25.73 -8.05 5.60
C LEU A 278 27.15 -7.59 5.24
N GLU A 279 27.68 -6.57 5.92
CA GLU A 279 29.01 -6.01 5.68
C GLU A 279 30.13 -6.84 6.34
N ASN A 280 29.93 -7.23 7.60
CA ASN A 280 30.92 -7.88 8.45
C ASN A 280 30.68 -9.38 8.65
N GLY A 281 29.55 -9.92 8.16
CA GLY A 281 29.14 -11.30 8.38
C GLY A 281 28.58 -11.52 9.79
N VAL A 282 27.84 -12.61 9.99
CA VAL A 282 27.43 -13.03 11.32
C VAL A 282 28.67 -13.45 12.11
N GLU A 283 28.92 -12.84 13.26
CA GLU A 283 30.12 -13.04 14.09
C GLU A 283 30.33 -14.51 14.52
N ASP A 284 29.26 -15.35 14.48
CA ASP A 284 29.31 -16.82 14.62
C ASP A 284 28.07 -17.49 13.97
N GLY A 285 27.99 -17.63 12.64
CA GLY A 285 26.76 -18.15 12.00
C GLY A 285 26.92 -18.88 10.67
N CYS A 286 26.61 -20.18 10.69
CA CYS A 286 26.42 -21.04 9.52
C CYS A 286 25.36 -20.47 8.55
N SER A 287 25.67 -20.43 7.25
CA SER A 287 24.71 -20.03 6.20
C SER A 287 23.62 -21.10 6.02
N PRO A 288 22.34 -20.73 5.75
CA PRO A 288 21.26 -21.69 5.44
C PRO A 288 21.52 -22.56 4.19
N TRP A 289 22.54 -22.23 3.41
CA TRP A 289 22.83 -22.88 2.12
C TRP A 289 24.25 -23.47 2.02
N ALA A 290 25.03 -23.49 3.10
CA ALA A 290 26.34 -24.15 3.11
C ALA A 290 26.81 -24.57 4.52
N CYS A 291 26.58 -25.84 4.89
CA CYS A 291 27.44 -26.52 5.85
C CYS A 291 28.66 -27.07 5.09
N ARG A 292 29.86 -26.53 5.32
CA ARG A 292 31.09 -27.25 4.95
C ARG A 292 31.40 -28.27 6.05
N GLY A 293 31.54 -29.52 5.64
CA GLY A 293 31.98 -30.61 6.50
C GLY A 293 33.48 -30.57 6.80
N ASP A 294 33.79 -31.14 7.97
CA ASP A 294 35.03 -31.74 8.46
C ASP A 294 36.36 -30.98 8.37
N ALA A 295 36.90 -30.64 9.54
CA ALA A 295 38.16 -31.21 10.04
C ALA A 295 38.40 -30.76 11.50
N ASP A 296 38.30 -31.67 12.46
CA ASP A 296 39.52 -32.16 13.11
C ASP A 296 39.24 -33.38 13.98
N ALA A 297 39.97 -34.43 13.64
CA ALA A 297 39.99 -35.72 14.29
C ALA A 297 40.67 -35.63 15.66
N LEU A 298 40.04 -36.18 16.70
CA LEU A 298 40.77 -36.78 17.81
C LEU A 298 40.10 -38.09 18.26
N THR A 299 40.95 -39.11 18.27
CA THR A 299 40.78 -40.54 18.47
C THR A 299 40.48 -41.00 19.92
N ARG A 300 40.06 -42.28 20.00
CA ARG A 300 40.04 -43.23 21.15
C ARG A 300 38.83 -43.11 22.06
N GLY A 301 38.15 -44.18 22.47
CA GLY A 301 38.38 -45.62 22.35
C GLY A 301 37.65 -46.29 23.53
N ASP A 302 37.08 -47.47 23.27
CA ASP A 302 36.56 -48.49 24.20
C ASP A 302 35.59 -48.10 25.34
N PHE A 303 34.40 -48.70 25.30
CA PHE A 303 33.63 -49.35 26.39
C PHE A 303 32.28 -49.70 25.74
N GLY A 304 31.97 -50.94 25.35
CA GLY A 304 31.93 -52.13 26.20
C GLY A 304 30.47 -52.40 26.58
N LEU A 305 29.79 -53.28 25.84
CA LEU A 305 28.45 -53.80 26.18
C LEU A 305 28.49 -54.61 27.48
N ALA A 306 27.53 -54.40 28.38
CA ALA A 306 26.91 -55.46 29.17
C ALA A 306 25.58 -54.97 29.80
N THR A 307 24.52 -55.73 29.49
CA THR A 307 23.17 -55.87 30.11
C THR A 307 22.33 -54.64 30.38
#